data_AF-A0A5Q4GCR6-F1
#
_entry.id   AF-A0A5Q4GCR6-F1
#
_cell.length_a   1.000
_cell.length_b   1.000
_cell.length_c   1.000
_cell.angle_alpha   90.00
_cell.angle_beta   90.00
_cell.angle_gamma   90.00
#
_symmetry.space_group_name_H-M   'P 1'
#
loop_
_entity.id
_entity.type
_entity.pdbx_description
1 polymer ?
#
loop_
_entity_poly.entity_id
_entity_poly.type
_entity_poly.pdbx_seq_one_letter_code
_entity_poly.pdbx_strand_id
1 'polypeptide(L)' 'MYRSLEGGFYLKDPKATVGSMVTKGQVLGQVVDPVTSEVVEECTSPINGKLVSTRVRMPINPGGYIAHIADYDSIIWER' A
#
# COMPACT_ATOMS: atom_id res chain seq x y z
N MET A 1 4.80 6.94 1.33
CA MET A 1 5.13 5.50 1.40
C MET A 1 4.21 4.84 2.41
N TYR A 2 3.79 3.59 2.20
CA TYR A 2 3.08 2.78 3.20
C TYR A 2 3.94 1.60 3.67
N ARG A 3 3.91 1.32 4.97
CA ARG A 3 4.57 0.19 5.63
C ARG A 3 3.57 -0.53 6.51
N SER A 4 3.59 -1.86 6.51
CA SER A 4 2.74 -2.67 7.38
C SER A 4 3.11 -2.46 8.84
N LEU A 5 2.11 -2.42 9.72
CA LEU A 5 2.27 -2.31 11.16
C LEU A 5 2.36 -3.69 11.82
N GLU A 6 1.51 -4.63 11.40
CA GLU A 6 1.34 -5.93 12.06
C GLU A 6 2.25 -7.03 11.48
N GLY A 7 2.57 -6.96 10.19
CA GLY A 7 3.12 -8.12 9.49
C GLY A 7 2.10 -9.24 9.27
N GLY A 8 2.45 -10.23 8.45
CA GLY A 8 1.55 -11.32 8.05
C GLY A 8 1.68 -11.63 6.57
N PHE A 9 0.61 -12.08 5.92
CA PHE A 9 0.59 -12.33 4.48
C PHE A 9 -0.11 -11.20 3.73
N TYR A 10 0.61 -10.52 2.84
CA TYR A 10 0.05 -9.40 2.10
C TYR A 10 -0.76 -9.85 0.88
N LEU A 11 -2.03 -9.45 0.85
CA LEU A 11 -2.96 -9.62 -0.27
C LEU A 11 -3.17 -8.26 -0.94
N LYS A 12 -2.54 -8.09 -2.11
CA LYS A 12 -2.63 -6.85 -2.89
C LYS A 12 -4.02 -6.65 -3.49
N ASP A 13 -4.53 -5.42 -3.45
CA ASP A 13 -5.71 -5.03 -4.21
C ASP A 13 -5.40 -5.09 -5.73
N PRO A 14 -6.25 -5.70 -6.56
CA PRO A 14 -6.00 -5.84 -7.99
C PRO A 14 -6.00 -4.51 -8.76
N LYS A 15 -6.61 -3.46 -8.22
CA LYS A 15 -6.64 -2.09 -8.77
C LYS A 15 -5.42 -1.27 -8.32
N ALA A 16 -4.74 -1.69 -7.25
CA ALA A 16 -3.48 -1.09 -6.78
C ALA A 16 -2.27 -1.67 -7.53
N THR A 17 -2.18 -1.37 -8.83
CA THR A 17 -1.05 -1.76 -9.70
C THR A 17 -0.03 -0.64 -9.83
N VAL A 18 1.21 -1.00 -10.19
CA VAL A 18 2.22 0.01 -10.53
C VAL A 18 1.69 0.88 -11.67
N GLY A 19 1.80 2.18 -11.51
CA GLY A 19 1.31 3.18 -12.45
C GLY A 19 -0.13 3.62 -12.21
N SER A 20 -0.89 2.98 -11.33
CA SER A 20 -2.25 3.43 -11.03
C SER A 20 -2.25 4.69 -10.16
N MET A 21 -3.28 5.51 -10.35
CA MET A 21 -3.57 6.64 -9.48
C MET A 21 -4.24 6.13 -8.21
N VAL A 22 -3.85 6.71 -7.07
CA VAL A 22 -4.44 6.41 -5.77
C VAL A 22 -4.86 7.69 -5.05
N THR A 23 -5.97 7.61 -4.33
CA THR A 23 -6.42 8.70 -3.44
C THR A 23 -6.07 8.38 -1.99
N LYS A 24 -5.92 9.42 -1.16
CA LYS A 24 -5.77 9.25 0.28
C LYS A 24 -6.95 8.44 0.86
N GLY A 25 -6.64 7.41 1.64
CA GLY A 25 -7.60 6.47 2.20
C GLY A 25 -7.94 5.29 1.28
N GLN A 26 -7.52 5.29 0.01
CA GLN A 26 -7.79 4.16 -0.88
C GLN A 26 -7.08 2.89 -0.41
N VAL A 27 -7.82 1.78 -0.37
CA VAL A 27 -7.27 0.45 -0.07
C VAL A 27 -6.27 0.03 -1.13
N LEU A 28 -5.07 -0.33 -0.68
CA LEU A 28 -3.97 -0.85 -1.48
C LEU A 28 -3.89 -2.38 -1.40
N GLY A 29 -4.41 -2.93 -0.31
CA GLY A 29 -4.44 -4.35 -0.02
C GLY A 29 -4.70 -4.58 1.47
N GLN A 30 -4.55 -5.82 1.90
CA GLN A 30 -4.76 -6.25 3.28
C GLN A 30 -3.62 -7.15 3.73
N VAL A 31 -3.30 -7.11 5.00
CA VAL A 31 -2.44 -8.11 5.64
C VAL A 31 -3.35 -9.07 6.40
N VAL A 32 -3.13 -10.37 6.16
CA VAL A 32 -3.88 -11.43 6.83
C VAL A 32 -2.95 -12.30 7.67
N ASP A 33 -3.46 -12.82 8.77
CA ASP A 33 -2.80 -13.89 9.50
C ASP A 33 -2.79 -15.16 8.62
N PRO A 34 -1.62 -15.78 8.37
CA PRO A 34 -1.52 -16.91 7.44
C PRO A 34 -2.11 -18.22 7.99
N VAL A 35 -2.40 -18.30 9.29
CA VAL A 35 -2.98 -19.47 9.97
C VAL A 35 -4.49 -19.31 10.12
N THR A 36 -4.96 -18.15 10.58
CA THR A 36 -6.39 -17.92 10.85
C THR A 36 -7.14 -17.31 9.67
N SER A 37 -6.43 -16.76 8.68
CA SER A 37 -7.00 -15.98 7.56
C SER A 37 -7.74 -14.70 7.99
N GLU A 38 -7.60 -14.26 9.25
CA GLU A 38 -8.17 -13.02 9.72
C GLU A 38 -7.41 -11.82 9.14
N VAL A 39 -8.14 -10.76 8.76
CA VAL A 39 -7.53 -9.50 8.34
C VAL A 39 -7.01 -8.78 9.57
N VAL A 40 -5.69 -8.68 9.68
CA VAL A 40 -5.02 -8.00 10.80
C VAL A 40 -4.71 -6.54 10.47
N GLU A 41 -4.68 -6.17 9.19
CA GLU A 41 -4.39 -4.80 8.77
C GLU A 41 -5.03 -4.48 7.41
N GLU A 42 -5.70 -3.33 7.31
CA GLU A 42 -6.06 -2.74 6.02
C GLU A 42 -5.02 -1.70 5.59
N CYS A 43 -4.32 -1.97 4.49
CA CYS A 43 -3.28 -1.08 3.98
C CYS A 43 -3.92 0.02 3.12
N THR A 44 -3.94 1.26 3.59
CA THR A 44 -4.55 2.39 2.87
C THR A 44 -3.51 3.40 2.39
N SER A 45 -3.77 4.06 1.28
CA SER A 45 -2.89 5.12 0.78
C SER A 45 -2.90 6.33 1.74
N PRO A 46 -1.75 6.80 2.25
CA PRO A 46 -1.73 7.96 3.14
C PRO A 46 -1.89 9.31 2.42
N ILE A 47 -1.73 9.34 1.09
CA ILE A 47 -1.68 10.56 0.25
C ILE A 47 -2.34 10.33 -1.11
N ASN A 48 -2.62 11.41 -1.85
CA ASN A 48 -2.95 11.29 -3.26
C ASN A 48 -1.67 11.15 -4.09
N GLY A 49 -1.71 10.33 -5.14
CA GLY A 49 -0.54 10.19 -5.98
C GLY A 49 -0.60 9.03 -6.96
N LYS A 50 0.59 8.65 -7.42
CA LYS A 50 0.77 7.52 -8.34
C LYS A 50 1.58 6.42 -7.68
N LEU A 51 1.10 5.18 -7.76
CA LEU A 51 1.87 4.02 -7.29
C LEU A 51 3.10 3.82 -8.18
N VAL A 52 4.29 4.00 -7.62
CA VAL A 52 5.57 3.83 -8.34
C VAL A 52 6.11 2.42 -8.15
N SER A 53 5.85 1.84 -6.98
CA SER A 53 6.15 0.43 -6.72
C SER A 53 5.20 -0.11 -5.65
N THR A 54 4.91 -1.40 -5.76
CA THR A 54 4.14 -2.15 -4.77
C THR A 54 4.76 -3.52 -4.59
N ARG A 55 4.60 -4.12 -3.41
CA ARG A 55 4.85 -5.56 -3.26
C ARG A 55 3.87 -6.36 -4.14
N VAL A 56 4.34 -7.51 -4.63
CA VAL A 56 3.58 -8.39 -5.53
C VAL A 56 2.74 -9.39 -4.72
N ARG A 57 3.37 -10.17 -3.83
CA ARG A 57 2.74 -11.10 -2.87
C ARG A 57 3.84 -11.77 -2.06
N MET A 58 3.80 -11.75 -0.72
CA MET A 58 4.74 -12.46 0.15
C MET A 58 4.37 -12.27 1.63
N PRO A 59 4.92 -13.11 2.53
CA PRO A 59 5.01 -12.79 3.95
C PRO A 59 5.71 -11.44 4.16
N ILE A 60 5.23 -10.66 5.11
CA ILE A 60 5.77 -9.36 5.47
C ILE A 60 5.93 -9.26 6.98
N ASN A 61 7.03 -8.66 7.42
CA ASN A 61 7.26 -8.36 8.83
C ASN A 61 6.68 -6.98 9.16
N PRO A 62 6.39 -6.70 10.44
CA PRO A 62 6.18 -5.33 10.93
C PRO A 62 7.21 -4.36 10.36
N GLY A 63 6.78 -3.18 9.93
CA GLY A 63 7.60 -2.15 9.29
C GLY A 63 7.98 -2.43 7.83
N GLY A 64 7.56 -3.58 7.29
CA GLY A 64 7.80 -3.95 5.91
C GLY A 64 7.11 -3.01 4.92
N TYR A 65 7.85 -2.59 3.90
CA TYR A 65 7.33 -1.79 2.78
C TYR A 65 6.14 -2.47 2.08
N ILE A 66 5.05 -1.74 1.80
CA ILE A 66 3.95 -2.22 0.95
C ILE A 66 3.94 -1.48 -0.39
N ALA A 67 4.00 -0.15 -0.35
CA ALA A 67 3.87 0.70 -1.54
C ALA A 67 4.68 2.00 -1.44
N HIS A 68 5.24 2.43 -2.57
CA HIS A 68 5.79 3.75 -2.78
C HIS A 68 4.84 4.53 -3.68
N ILE A 69 4.54 5.75 -3.26
CA ILE A 69 3.55 6.62 -3.87
C ILE A 69 4.26 7.92 -4.15
N ALA A 70 4.32 8.31 -5.43
CA ALA A 70 4.76 9.63 -5.82
C ALA A 70 3.68 10.62 -5.42
N ASP A 71 4.02 11.54 -4.54
CA ASP A 71 3.13 12.56 -3.99
C ASP A 71 2.79 13.61 -5.04
N TYR A 72 1.50 13.84 -5.25
CA TYR A 72 0.99 14.85 -6.18
C TYR A 72 0.43 16.08 -5.46
N ASP A 73 0.14 15.97 -4.17
CA ASP A 73 -0.37 17.08 -3.37
C ASP A 73 0.75 18.09 -3.04
N SER A 74 2.00 17.61 -2.96
CA SER A 74 3.18 18.44 -2.69
C SER A 74 3.82 19.05 -3.95
N ILE A 75 3.24 18.86 -5.13
CA ILE A 75 3.80 19.42 -6.37
C ILE A 75 3.36 20.87 -6.54
N ILE A 76 4.24 21.80 -6.18
CA ILE A 76 4.17 23.19 -6.65
C ILE A 76 4.73 23.20 -8.08
N TRP A 77 3.86 23.18 -9.08
CA TRP A 77 4.28 23.46 -10.46
C TRP A 77 4.53 24.96 -10.59
N GLU A 78 5.78 25.39 -10.39
CA GLU A 78 6.22 26.67 -10.92
C GLU A 78 6.49 26.50 -12.42
N ARG A 79 5.86 27.37 -13.22
CA ARG A 79 5.95 27.40 -14.68
C ARG A 79 7.10 28.29 -15.11
#